data_AF-A0A1E3NP23-F1
#
_entry.id   AF-A0A1E3NP23-F1
#
_cell.length_a   1.000
_cell.length_b   1.000
_cell.length_c   1.000
_cell.angle_alpha   90.00
_cell.angle_beta   90.00
_cell.angle_gamma   90.00
#
_symmetry.space_group_name_H-M   'P 1'
#
loop_
_entity.id
_entity.type
_entity.pdbx_description
1 polymer ?
#
loop_
_entity_poly.entity_id
_entity_poly.type
_entity_poly.pdbx_seq_one_letter_code
_entity_poly.pdbx_strand_id
1 'polypeptide(L)'
;MKRLQSIKLKVKQSTSSLASKTGLVDSESRRLSVSTILSLAVDPSRPGPTAQQLHAVAKYSWRGEAECLKLKRLVLKQLTLCGDAGRQTELLRLLTLLDYVFVCGAPEFYYLFVNGDAHGDVGEGVWKLRVLDGTLTGGDPVLQRIRDHVAELRWVCADYDHWQTRRAQYESIRQEIHLPASRHSFDSSATTLSVPTPAPASSLSPPPPTRDVRRAHTVHAPASLPTRSSSSLYRGTTSLGCINEE
;
A
#
# COMPACT_ATOMS: atom_id res chain seq x y z
N MET A 1 -34.52 -14.02 28.25
CA MET A 1 -34.19 -13.45 26.92
C MET A 1 -33.89 -11.97 27.09
N LYS A 2 -32.62 -11.57 27.06
CA LYS A 2 -32.18 -10.19 27.35
C LYS A 2 -32.13 -9.38 26.05
N ARG A 3 -32.92 -8.30 25.98
CA ARG A 3 -32.96 -7.32 24.88
C ARG A 3 -31.62 -6.58 24.80
N LEU A 4 -30.97 -6.63 23.64
CA LEU A 4 -29.84 -5.76 23.30
C LEU A 4 -30.35 -4.33 23.15
N GLN A 5 -29.98 -3.46 24.09
CA GLN A 5 -30.20 -2.02 23.96
C GLN A 5 -29.16 -1.47 22.99
N SER A 6 -29.62 -0.96 21.85
CA SER A 6 -28.81 -0.26 20.87
C SER A 6 -28.19 0.99 21.50
N ILE A 7 -26.87 1.01 21.67
CA ILE A 7 -26.12 2.21 22.02
C ILE A 7 -26.20 3.15 20.82
N LYS A 8 -27.09 4.14 20.88
CA LYS A 8 -27.14 5.25 19.91
C LYS A 8 -25.91 6.12 20.15
N LEU A 9 -24.80 5.83 19.46
CA LEU A 9 -23.68 6.75 19.36
C LEU A 9 -24.11 7.95 18.52
N LYS A 10 -24.47 9.04 19.20
CA LYS A 10 -24.78 10.33 18.59
C LYS A 10 -23.45 10.94 18.11
N VAL A 11 -23.04 10.60 16.89
CA VAL A 11 -21.90 11.23 16.22
C VAL A 11 -22.26 12.69 15.96
N LYS A 12 -21.86 13.58 16.87
CA LYS A 12 -21.81 15.02 16.58
C LYS A 12 -20.71 15.20 15.52
N GLN A 13 -21.12 15.40 14.26
CA GLN A 13 -20.26 15.98 13.25
C GLN A 13 -19.89 17.40 13.69
N SER A 14 -18.80 17.52 14.43
CA SER A 14 -18.13 18.79 14.68
C SER A 14 -17.14 19.06 13.54
N THR A 15 -17.68 19.35 12.35
CA THR A 15 -16.91 19.86 11.21
C THR A 15 -16.75 21.37 11.35
N SER A 16 -15.96 21.83 12.32
CA SER A 16 -15.40 23.20 12.37
C SER A 16 -14.82 23.45 13.76
N SER A 17 -13.49 23.33 13.91
CA SER A 17 -12.63 24.09 14.85
C SER A 17 -11.28 23.38 14.99
N LEU A 18 -10.45 23.43 13.94
CA LEU A 18 -9.03 23.04 14.03
C LEU A 18 -8.17 24.03 13.24
N ALA A 19 -8.60 25.29 13.19
CA ALA A 19 -7.89 26.41 12.62
C ALA A 19 -7.71 27.50 13.70
N SER A 20 -6.97 27.18 14.76
CA SER A 20 -6.57 28.18 15.77
C SER A 20 -5.49 27.64 16.72
N LYS A 21 -4.33 27.22 16.21
CA LYS A 21 -3.08 27.25 17.01
C LYS A 21 -1.75 27.13 16.25
N THR A 22 -1.78 27.17 14.93
CA THR A 22 -0.57 27.40 14.12
C THR A 22 -0.83 28.65 13.30
N GLY A 23 -0.06 29.72 13.55
CA GLY A 23 -0.13 30.99 12.83
C GLY A 23 0.26 30.86 11.36
N LEU A 24 -0.61 30.22 10.58
CA LEU A 24 -0.49 29.99 9.15
C LEU A 24 -1.90 30.07 8.55
N VAL A 25 -2.57 31.19 8.81
CA VAL A 25 -3.69 31.65 7.99
C VAL A 25 -3.44 33.12 7.73
N ASP A 26 -2.67 33.39 6.68
CA ASP A 26 -3.08 34.35 5.67
C ASP A 26 -2.14 34.33 4.45
N SER A 27 -2.79 34.40 3.28
CA SER A 27 -2.26 34.88 2.01
C SER A 27 -1.45 33.90 1.13
N GLU A 28 -2.08 33.57 -0.01
CA GLU A 28 -1.63 32.70 -1.12
C GLU A 28 -1.54 31.19 -0.85
N SER A 29 -2.37 30.46 -1.59
CA SER A 29 -2.38 29.01 -1.81
C SER A 29 -1.07 28.50 -2.45
N ARG A 30 0.07 28.68 -1.78
CA ARG A 30 1.29 27.93 -2.09
C ARG A 30 1.05 26.51 -1.64
N ARG A 31 0.67 25.65 -2.59
CA ARG A 31 0.68 24.18 -2.39
C ARG A 31 2.04 23.83 -1.78
N LEU A 32 2.07 23.42 -0.51
CA LEU A 32 3.30 23.02 0.17
C LEU A 32 4.03 21.99 -0.68
N SER A 33 5.35 22.15 -0.84
CA SER A 33 6.14 21.19 -1.60
C SER A 33 6.09 19.82 -0.91
N VAL A 34 6.17 18.73 -1.68
CA VAL A 34 6.19 17.37 -1.10
C VAL A 34 7.36 17.20 -0.13
N SER A 35 8.50 17.85 -0.38
CA SER A 35 9.65 17.83 0.52
C SER A 35 9.31 18.44 1.88
N THR A 36 8.57 19.56 1.87
CA THR A 36 8.11 20.24 3.08
C THR A 36 7.13 19.37 3.84
N ILE A 37 6.16 18.76 3.16
CA ILE A 37 5.17 17.88 3.79
C ILE A 37 5.87 16.69 4.44
N LEU A 38 6.85 16.09 3.73
CA LEU A 38 7.58 14.93 4.21
C LEU A 38 8.46 15.28 5.42
N SER A 39 9.18 16.41 5.39
CA SER A 39 9.93 16.90 6.55
C SER A 39 9.03 17.17 7.76
N LEU A 40 7.86 17.77 7.56
CA LEU A 40 6.89 18.02 8.64
C LEU A 40 6.27 16.74 9.20
N ALA A 41 6.14 15.69 8.39
CA ALA A 41 5.60 14.39 8.80
C ALA A 41 6.59 13.60 9.68
N VAL A 42 7.90 13.78 9.46
CA VAL A 42 8.96 13.07 10.21
C VAL A 42 9.52 13.86 11.39
N ASP A 43 9.29 15.17 11.46
CA ASP A 43 9.76 16.06 12.53
C ASP A 43 9.38 15.55 13.93
N PRO A 44 10.34 15.18 14.79
CA PRO A 44 10.06 14.53 16.08
C PRO A 44 9.43 15.49 17.09
N SER A 45 9.57 16.81 16.90
CA SER A 45 8.99 17.84 17.78
C SER A 45 7.47 17.95 17.66
N ARG A 46 6.89 17.40 16.58
CA ARG A 46 5.45 17.41 16.32
C ARG A 46 4.79 16.13 16.81
N PRO A 47 3.46 16.14 17.04
CA PRO A 47 2.70 14.89 17.03
C PRO A 47 2.92 14.15 15.71
N GLY A 48 2.78 12.82 15.70
CA GLY A 48 3.03 11.97 14.54
C GLY A 48 2.31 12.42 13.26
N PRO A 49 2.64 11.82 12.09
CA PRO A 49 2.14 12.28 10.81
C PRO A 49 0.61 12.28 10.77
N THR A 50 0.01 13.41 10.39
CA THR A 50 -1.43 13.54 10.32
C THR A 50 -1.97 12.78 9.10
N ALA A 51 -3.23 12.34 9.15
CA ALA A 51 -3.88 11.71 8.02
C ALA A 51 -3.85 12.58 6.74
N GLN A 52 -3.92 13.91 6.89
CA GLN A 52 -3.80 14.86 5.79
C GLN A 52 -2.39 14.85 5.18
N GLN A 53 -1.33 14.78 5.99
CA GLN A 53 0.04 14.69 5.50
C GLN A 53 0.27 13.37 4.77
N LEU A 54 -0.15 12.24 5.36
CA LEU A 54 -0.06 10.91 4.76
C LEU A 54 -0.78 10.88 3.39
N HIS A 55 -2.01 11.37 3.36
CA HIS A 55 -2.81 11.42 2.13
C HIS A 55 -2.22 12.36 1.08
N ALA A 56 -1.67 13.52 1.48
CA ALA A 56 -1.05 14.45 0.55
C ALA A 56 0.20 13.86 -0.12
N VAL A 57 1.02 13.11 0.63
CA VAL A 57 2.20 12.42 0.09
C VAL A 57 1.78 11.26 -0.81
N ALA A 58 0.81 10.43 -0.40
CA ALA A 58 0.27 9.36 -1.24
C ALA A 58 -0.31 9.92 -2.54
N LYS A 59 -1.09 11.03 -2.48
CA LYS A 59 -1.64 11.71 -3.66
C LYS A 59 -0.57 12.26 -4.59
N TYR A 60 0.63 12.56 -4.07
CA TYR A 60 1.73 13.07 -4.89
C TYR A 60 2.24 12.01 -5.87
N SER A 61 2.29 10.73 -5.50
CA SER A 61 2.75 9.67 -6.42
C SER A 61 1.81 9.44 -7.59
N TRP A 62 0.54 9.85 -7.50
CA TRP A 62 -0.43 9.79 -8.59
C TRP A 62 -0.28 10.90 -9.65
N ARG A 63 0.66 11.84 -9.50
CA ARG A 63 0.84 12.97 -10.43
C ARG A 63 1.60 12.63 -11.71
N GLY A 64 2.11 11.40 -11.82
CA GLY A 64 2.89 10.91 -12.96
C GLY A 64 4.23 10.34 -12.53
N GLU A 65 4.88 9.63 -13.45
CA GLU A 65 6.10 8.86 -13.20
C GLU A 65 7.25 9.71 -12.65
N ALA A 66 7.49 10.89 -13.24
CA ALA A 66 8.57 11.79 -12.81
C ALA A 66 8.42 12.24 -11.34
N GLU A 67 7.19 12.53 -10.91
CA GLU A 67 6.90 12.94 -9.53
C GLU A 67 6.94 11.76 -8.57
N CYS A 68 6.53 10.58 -9.02
CA CYS A 68 6.67 9.34 -8.29
C CYS A 68 8.15 9.01 -8.01
N LEU A 69 9.00 9.15 -9.02
CA LEU A 69 10.45 8.95 -8.93
C LEU A 69 11.11 10.00 -8.02
N LYS A 70 10.68 11.26 -8.10
CA LYS A 70 11.12 12.30 -7.16
C LYS A 70 10.73 11.97 -5.72
N LEU A 71 9.51 11.49 -5.49
CA LEU A 71 9.08 11.05 -4.16
C LEU A 71 9.93 9.88 -3.65
N LYS A 72 10.20 8.87 -4.49
CA LYS A 72 11.11 7.76 -4.16
C LYS A 72 12.45 8.30 -3.67
N ARG A 73 13.11 9.16 -4.46
CA ARG A 73 14.41 9.74 -4.10
C ARG A 73 14.38 10.49 -2.77
N LEU A 74 13.32 11.27 -2.51
CA LEU A 74 13.15 11.97 -1.24
C LEU A 74 12.99 11.02 -0.05
N VAL A 75 12.18 9.96 -0.20
CA VAL A 75 12.00 8.93 0.84
C VAL A 75 13.32 8.20 1.10
N LEU A 76 14.02 7.76 0.05
CA LEU A 76 15.30 7.04 0.19
C LEU A 76 16.39 7.92 0.80
N LYS A 77 16.42 9.22 0.49
CA LYS A 77 17.30 10.18 1.15
C LYS A 77 16.99 10.28 2.64
N GLN A 78 15.72 10.37 3.01
CA GLN A 78 15.32 10.45 4.41
C GLN A 78 15.55 9.14 5.17
N LEU A 79 15.41 7.98 4.53
CA LEU A 79 15.75 6.69 5.16
C LEU A 79 17.22 6.62 5.54
N THR A 80 18.11 7.13 4.68
CA THR A 80 19.54 7.24 5.00
C THR A 80 19.76 8.21 6.17
N LEU A 81 19.14 9.39 6.13
CA LEU A 81 19.30 10.41 7.17
C LEU A 81 18.74 9.99 8.54
N CYS A 82 17.63 9.25 8.58
CA CYS A 82 17.01 8.78 9.81
C CYS A 82 17.60 7.45 10.31
N GLY A 83 18.43 6.78 9.52
CA GLY A 83 19.10 5.52 9.89
C GLY A 83 20.20 5.69 10.94
N ASP A 84 20.61 6.93 11.21
CA ASP A 84 21.64 7.25 12.21
C ASP A 84 21.14 7.09 13.66
N ALA A 85 22.06 6.76 14.57
CA ALA A 85 21.77 6.67 15.99
C ALA A 85 21.19 8.00 16.52
N GLY A 86 20.05 7.94 17.23
CA GLY A 86 19.38 9.11 17.80
C GLY A 86 18.19 9.65 17.00
N ARG A 87 17.92 9.16 15.78
CA ARG A 87 16.77 9.59 14.95
C ARG A 87 15.66 8.53 14.82
N GLN A 88 15.57 7.64 15.79
CA GLN A 88 14.64 6.49 15.80
C GLN A 88 13.17 6.91 15.64
N THR A 89 12.73 7.96 16.33
CA THR A 89 11.36 8.48 16.22
C THR A 89 11.05 8.95 14.80
N GLU A 90 12.01 9.60 14.14
CA GLU A 90 11.85 10.08 12.77
C GLU A 90 11.83 8.92 11.78
N LEU A 91 12.70 7.92 12.00
CA LEU A 91 12.72 6.69 11.23
C LEU A 91 11.38 5.96 11.32
N LEU A 92 10.84 5.80 12.53
CA LEU A 92 9.54 5.16 12.73
C LEU A 92 8.43 5.87 11.95
N ARG A 93 8.37 7.22 12.04
CA ARG A 93 7.39 8.02 11.30
C ARG A 93 7.56 7.92 9.79
N LEU A 94 8.79 7.89 9.31
CA LEU A 94 9.11 7.71 7.90
C LEU A 94 8.68 6.34 7.40
N LEU A 95 8.90 5.27 8.18
CA LEU A 95 8.44 3.92 7.84
C LEU A 95 6.92 3.83 7.81
N THR A 96 6.21 4.47 8.77
CA THR A 96 4.75 4.56 8.73
C THR A 96 4.25 5.30 7.49
N LEU A 97 4.92 6.39 7.10
CA LEU A 97 4.59 7.12 5.88
C LEU A 97 4.84 6.28 4.63
N LEU A 98 5.96 5.55 4.57
CA LEU A 98 6.27 4.65 3.46
C LEU A 98 5.23 3.54 3.33
N ASP A 99 4.86 2.89 4.44
CA ASP A 99 3.81 1.88 4.48
C ASP A 99 2.48 2.42 3.94
N TYR A 100 2.10 3.62 4.39
CA TYR A 100 0.90 4.29 3.90
C TYR A 100 0.96 4.57 2.38
N VAL A 101 2.11 5.01 1.86
CA VAL A 101 2.28 5.29 0.43
C VAL A 101 2.25 4.00 -0.41
N PHE A 102 2.77 2.88 0.09
CA PHE A 102 2.66 1.58 -0.59
C PHE A 102 1.20 1.14 -0.78
N VAL A 103 0.38 1.36 0.23
CA VAL A 103 -1.02 0.97 0.24
C VAL A 103 -1.89 1.99 -0.51
N CYS A 104 -1.68 3.29 -0.30
CA CYS A 104 -2.59 4.34 -0.78
C CYS A 104 -2.06 5.18 -1.96
N GLY A 105 -0.76 5.13 -2.22
CA GLY A 105 -0.10 5.84 -3.32
C GLY A 105 -0.29 5.13 -4.66
N ALA A 106 0.25 5.69 -5.74
CA ALA A 106 0.22 5.08 -7.06
C ALA A 106 0.98 3.72 -7.08
N PRO A 107 0.47 2.67 -7.76
CA PRO A 107 1.17 1.38 -7.90
C PRO A 107 2.61 1.52 -8.40
N GLU A 108 2.84 2.48 -9.29
CA GLU A 108 4.14 2.84 -9.86
C GLU A 108 5.18 3.13 -8.77
N PHE A 109 4.76 3.69 -7.62
CA PHE A 109 5.68 3.94 -6.52
C PHE A 109 6.26 2.65 -5.95
N TYR A 110 5.41 1.62 -5.75
CA TYR A 110 5.85 0.31 -5.29
C TYR A 110 6.84 -0.30 -6.29
N TYR A 111 6.51 -0.31 -7.58
CA TYR A 111 7.40 -0.87 -8.61
C TYR A 111 8.74 -0.15 -8.68
N LEU A 112 8.75 1.19 -8.67
CA LEU A 112 9.98 1.98 -8.66
C LEU A 112 10.82 1.74 -7.40
N PHE A 113 10.17 1.50 -6.26
CA PHE A 113 10.85 1.24 -4.98
C PHE A 113 11.47 -0.16 -4.94
N VAL A 114 10.75 -1.17 -5.43
CA VAL A 114 11.17 -2.59 -5.41
C VAL A 114 12.16 -2.91 -6.54
N ASN A 115 11.84 -2.53 -7.77
CA ASN A 115 12.61 -2.92 -8.95
C ASN A 115 13.66 -1.88 -9.37
N GLY A 116 13.56 -0.66 -8.85
CA GLY A 116 14.43 0.45 -9.25
C GLY A 116 13.89 1.25 -10.43
N ASP A 117 14.72 2.18 -10.91
CA ASP A 117 14.45 2.89 -12.17
C ASP A 117 15.34 2.37 -13.30
N ALA A 118 15.03 2.75 -14.54
CA ALA A 118 15.81 2.38 -15.71
C ALA A 118 17.24 2.98 -15.72
N HIS A 119 17.56 3.87 -14.76
CA HIS A 119 18.84 4.57 -14.68
C HIS A 119 19.88 3.87 -13.79
N GLY A 120 19.58 2.66 -13.28
CA GLY A 120 20.53 1.81 -12.58
C GLY A 120 20.32 1.70 -11.08
N ASP A 121 19.31 2.36 -10.50
CA ASP A 121 18.98 2.27 -9.07
C ASP A 121 18.14 1.00 -8.75
N VAL A 122 18.56 -0.15 -9.30
CA VAL A 122 17.85 -1.44 -9.22
C VAL A 122 17.80 -1.90 -7.77
N GLY A 123 16.60 -1.93 -7.20
CA GLY A 123 16.36 -2.45 -5.85
C GLY A 123 16.94 -1.61 -4.71
N GLU A 124 17.30 -0.34 -4.93
CA GLU A 124 17.88 0.53 -3.88
C GLU A 124 16.98 0.62 -2.64
N GLY A 125 15.66 0.69 -2.83
CA GLY A 125 14.70 0.75 -1.73
C GLY A 125 14.71 -0.51 -0.85
N VAL A 126 14.69 -1.68 -1.49
CA VAL A 126 14.77 -2.98 -0.80
C VAL A 126 16.13 -3.14 -0.10
N TRP A 127 17.21 -2.73 -0.76
CA TRP A 127 18.55 -2.75 -0.18
C TRP A 127 18.63 -1.87 1.07
N LYS A 128 18.12 -0.64 1.03
CA LYS A 128 18.10 0.24 2.22
C LYS A 128 17.33 -0.34 3.39
N LEU A 129 16.20 -1.00 3.15
CA LEU A 129 15.46 -1.69 4.21
C LEU A 129 16.27 -2.85 4.81
N ARG A 130 17.03 -3.61 4.02
CA ARG A 130 17.92 -4.65 4.55
C ARG A 130 19.07 -4.07 5.38
N VAL A 131 19.66 -2.96 4.93
CA VAL A 131 20.72 -2.28 5.69
C VAL A 131 20.18 -1.82 7.03
N LEU A 132 19.01 -1.18 7.07
CA LEU A 132 18.37 -0.76 8.32
C LEU A 132 18.13 -1.95 9.27
N ASP A 133 17.61 -3.08 8.77
CA ASP A 133 17.41 -4.27 9.60
C ASP A 133 18.71 -4.76 10.25
N GLY A 134 19.83 -4.70 9.52
CA GLY A 134 21.15 -5.09 10.02
C GLY A 134 21.78 -4.09 11.00
N THR A 135 21.43 -2.80 10.92
CA THR A 135 22.00 -1.75 11.79
C THR A 135 21.19 -1.52 13.07
N LEU A 136 19.92 -1.90 13.10
CA LEU A 136 19.05 -1.74 14.27
C LEU A 136 19.43 -2.77 15.34
N THR A 137 20.36 -2.42 16.23
CA THR A 137 20.78 -3.23 17.39
C THR A 137 20.25 -2.67 18.71
N GLY A 138 19.96 -3.53 19.70
CA GLY A 138 19.49 -3.12 21.03
C GLY A 138 18.07 -3.61 21.39
N GLY A 139 17.68 -3.41 22.66
CA GLY A 139 16.40 -3.88 23.23
C GLY A 139 15.37 -2.77 23.48
N ASP A 140 15.58 -1.56 22.94
CA ASP A 140 14.63 -0.46 23.10
C ASP A 140 13.27 -0.82 22.44
N PRO A 141 12.13 -0.63 23.12
CA PRO A 141 10.81 -0.92 22.54
C PRO A 141 10.52 -0.13 21.25
N VAL A 142 11.06 1.09 21.10
CA VAL A 142 10.95 1.88 19.86
C VAL A 142 11.75 1.22 18.74
N LEU A 143 12.98 0.77 19.03
CA LEU A 143 13.77 0.02 18.06
C LEU A 143 13.10 -1.28 17.65
N GLN A 144 12.44 -1.97 18.59
CA GLN A 144 11.68 -3.18 18.26
C GLN A 144 10.53 -2.88 17.30
N ARG A 145 9.75 -1.81 17.56
CA ARG A 145 8.69 -1.37 16.62
C ARG A 145 9.23 -1.01 15.24
N ILE A 146 10.39 -0.38 15.17
CA ILE A 146 11.07 -0.07 13.91
C ILE A 146 11.45 -1.36 13.19
N ARG A 147 12.06 -2.33 13.88
CA ARG A 147 12.37 -3.65 13.29
C ARG A 147 11.12 -4.33 12.75
N ASP A 148 10.03 -4.34 13.52
CA ASP A 148 8.77 -4.94 13.10
C ASP A 148 8.23 -4.25 11.83
N HIS A 149 8.31 -2.92 11.74
CA HIS A 149 7.93 -2.17 10.54
C HIS A 149 8.85 -2.46 9.34
N VAL A 150 10.17 -2.54 9.55
CA VAL A 150 11.13 -2.85 8.48
C VAL A 150 10.90 -4.28 7.98
N ALA A 151 10.68 -5.25 8.87
CA ALA A 151 10.38 -6.63 8.52
C ALA A 151 9.10 -6.74 7.69
N GLU A 152 8.02 -6.07 8.11
CA GLU A 152 6.76 -6.04 7.37
C GLU A 152 6.93 -5.41 5.98
N LEU A 153 7.58 -4.25 5.89
CA LEU A 153 7.83 -3.59 4.60
C LEU A 153 8.71 -4.44 3.68
N ARG A 154 9.69 -5.17 4.23
CA ARG A 154 10.49 -6.11 3.44
C ARG A 154 9.67 -7.27 2.92
N TRP A 155 8.74 -7.80 3.72
CA TRP A 155 7.85 -8.85 3.26
C TRP A 155 6.93 -8.35 2.14
N VAL A 156 6.34 -7.15 2.28
CA VAL A 156 5.57 -6.48 1.23
C VAL A 156 6.37 -6.27 -0.06
N CYS A 157 7.66 -5.90 0.06
CA CYS A 157 8.54 -5.77 -1.10
C CYS A 157 8.91 -7.11 -1.75
N ALA A 158 8.88 -8.21 -1.01
CA ALA A 158 9.27 -9.54 -1.49
C ALA A 158 8.09 -10.35 -2.05
N ASP A 159 6.88 -10.05 -1.58
CA ASP A 159 5.65 -10.76 -1.92
C ASP A 159 4.62 -9.81 -2.53
N TYR A 160 4.51 -9.87 -3.86
CA TYR A 160 3.60 -9.04 -4.64
C TYR A 160 2.13 -9.28 -4.30
N ASP A 161 1.75 -10.53 -4.06
CA ASP A 161 0.36 -10.91 -3.77
C ASP A 161 -0.04 -10.42 -2.37
N HIS A 162 0.90 -10.47 -1.42
CA HIS A 162 0.72 -9.86 -0.10
C HIS A 162 0.51 -8.35 -0.20
N TRP A 163 1.35 -7.65 -0.97
CA TRP A 163 1.17 -6.22 -1.23
C TRP A 163 -0.20 -5.89 -1.86
N GLN A 164 -0.59 -6.63 -2.90
CA GLN A 164 -1.89 -6.44 -3.55
C GLN A 164 -3.06 -6.66 -2.59
N THR A 165 -2.98 -7.70 -1.76
CA THR A 165 -4.01 -8.02 -0.76
C THR A 165 -4.17 -6.90 0.25
N ARG A 166 -3.06 -6.38 0.80
CA ARG A 166 -3.09 -5.25 1.75
C ARG A 166 -3.70 -3.99 1.10
N ARG A 167 -3.37 -3.74 -0.15
CA ARG A 167 -3.93 -2.62 -0.93
C ARG A 167 -5.43 -2.75 -1.15
N ALA A 168 -5.91 -3.94 -1.52
CA ALA A 168 -7.34 -4.22 -1.70
C ALA A 168 -8.13 -4.07 -0.38
N GLN A 169 -7.58 -4.56 0.74
CA GLN A 169 -8.19 -4.41 2.06
C GLN A 169 -8.38 -2.93 2.44
N TYR A 170 -7.36 -2.10 2.18
CA TYR A 170 -7.46 -0.67 2.47
C TYR A 170 -8.50 0.04 1.60
N GLU A 171 -8.55 -0.28 0.31
CA GLU A 171 -9.55 0.30 -0.59
C GLU A 171 -10.97 -0.12 -0.18
N SER A 172 -11.16 -1.36 0.29
CA SER A 172 -12.44 -1.82 0.88
C SER A 172 -12.84 -0.98 2.09
N ILE A 173 -11.94 -0.77 3.04
CA ILE A 173 -12.20 0.06 4.23
C ILE A 173 -12.53 1.50 3.82
N ARG A 174 -11.80 2.05 2.86
CA ARG A 174 -12.02 3.41 2.35
C ARG A 174 -13.42 3.56 1.75
N GLN A 175 -13.85 2.58 0.96
CA GLN A 175 -15.19 2.55 0.37
C GLN A 175 -16.27 2.47 1.46
N GLU A 176 -16.12 1.63 2.48
CA GLU A 176 -17.09 1.52 3.58
C GLU A 176 -17.29 2.84 4.34
N ILE A 177 -16.22 3.64 4.49
CA ILE A 177 -16.27 4.93 5.22
C ILE A 177 -16.89 6.05 4.38
N HIS A 178 -16.54 6.14 3.09
CA HIS A 178 -16.95 7.26 2.23
C HIS A 178 -18.26 7.01 1.49
N LEU A 179 -18.55 5.74 1.24
CA LEU A 179 -19.78 5.26 0.65
C LEU A 179 -20.32 4.22 1.64
N PRO A 180 -20.84 4.64 2.81
CA PRO A 180 -21.54 3.72 3.69
C PRO A 180 -22.69 3.18 2.85
N ALA A 181 -22.49 1.98 2.31
CA ALA A 181 -23.42 1.40 1.38
C ALA A 181 -24.79 1.44 2.04
N SER A 182 -25.78 1.77 1.21
CA SER A 182 -27.22 1.66 1.41
C SER A 182 -27.63 0.25 1.86
N ARG A 183 -27.15 -0.19 3.02
CA ARG A 183 -27.46 -1.47 3.70
C ARG A 183 -28.91 -1.52 4.22
N HIS A 184 -29.75 -0.60 3.78
CA HIS A 184 -31.19 -0.57 4.04
C HIS A 184 -32.07 -0.66 2.78
N SER A 185 -31.50 -0.82 1.58
CA SER A 185 -32.29 -1.22 0.42
C SER A 185 -32.40 -2.74 0.36
N PHE A 186 -32.88 -3.35 1.46
CA PHE A 186 -33.56 -4.63 1.34
C PHE A 186 -34.91 -4.28 0.72
N ASP A 187 -35.09 -4.76 -0.50
CA ASP A 187 -36.31 -4.69 -1.27
C ASP A 187 -37.48 -5.22 -0.43
N SER A 188 -38.19 -4.32 0.25
CA SER A 188 -39.51 -4.60 0.83
C SER A 188 -40.53 -4.60 -0.31
N SER A 189 -40.32 -5.47 -1.29
CA SER A 189 -41.37 -5.96 -2.18
C SER A 189 -41.85 -7.28 -1.62
N ALA A 190 -42.40 -7.22 -0.40
CA ALA A 190 -43.29 -8.24 0.10
C ALA A 190 -44.51 -8.26 -0.83
N THR A 191 -44.42 -9.13 -1.84
CA THR A 191 -45.48 -9.73 -2.64
C THR A 191 -46.88 -9.47 -2.08
N THR A 192 -47.51 -8.38 -2.51
CA THR A 192 -48.97 -8.26 -2.49
C THR A 192 -49.48 -9.22 -3.56
N LEU A 193 -49.92 -10.40 -3.10
CA LEU A 193 -50.69 -11.38 -3.86
C LEU A 193 -51.83 -10.68 -4.62
N SER A 194 -51.60 -10.41 -5.91
CA SER A 194 -52.66 -10.13 -6.86
C SER A 194 -52.92 -11.43 -7.59
N VAL A 195 -54.02 -12.08 -7.21
CA VAL A 195 -54.54 -13.29 -7.87
C VAL A 195 -54.83 -12.96 -9.34
N PRO A 196 -54.18 -13.63 -10.32
CA PRO A 196 -54.62 -13.54 -11.70
C PRO A 196 -55.72 -14.58 -11.96
N THR A 197 -56.86 -14.07 -12.40
CA THR A 197 -57.98 -14.81 -13.01
C THR A 197 -57.50 -15.73 -14.15
N PRO A 198 -58.01 -16.97 -14.28
CA PRO A 198 -57.56 -17.89 -15.31
C PRO A 198 -58.19 -17.57 -16.67
N ALA A 199 -57.40 -17.64 -17.73
CA ALA A 199 -57.86 -17.67 -19.12
C ALA A 199 -57.32 -18.94 -19.81
N PRO A 200 -58.05 -19.47 -20.82
CA PRO A 200 -58.11 -20.91 -21.09
C PRO A 200 -56.96 -21.44 -21.94
N ALA A 201 -56.78 -22.76 -21.81
CA ALA A 201 -55.81 -23.58 -22.51
C ALA A 201 -55.93 -23.51 -24.04
N SER A 202 -54.77 -23.50 -24.71
CA SER A 202 -54.65 -24.03 -26.08
C SER A 202 -53.22 -24.52 -26.36
N SER A 203 -53.16 -25.84 -26.61
CA SER A 203 -52.31 -26.58 -27.56
C SER A 203 -50.78 -26.34 -27.60
N LEU A 204 -50.08 -27.23 -26.87
CA LEU A 204 -49.12 -28.23 -27.38
C LEU A 204 -48.32 -27.91 -28.68
N SER A 205 -46.99 -27.81 -28.53
CA SER A 205 -46.02 -28.47 -29.42
C SER A 205 -44.72 -28.78 -28.65
N PRO A 206 -44.18 -30.01 -28.72
CA PRO A 206 -43.00 -30.41 -27.96
C PRO A 206 -41.67 -29.98 -28.62
N PRO A 207 -40.60 -29.72 -27.85
CA PRO A 207 -39.27 -29.50 -28.40
C PRO A 207 -38.60 -30.83 -28.84
N PRO A 208 -37.78 -30.82 -29.90
CA PRO A 208 -37.03 -32.00 -30.33
C PRO A 208 -35.83 -32.32 -29.43
N PRO A 209 -35.36 -33.58 -29.42
CA PRO A 209 -34.43 -34.10 -28.42
C PRO A 209 -32.97 -33.69 -28.64
N THR A 210 -32.26 -33.66 -27.51
CA THR A 210 -30.83 -33.44 -27.30
C THR A 210 -29.95 -34.45 -28.05
N ARG A 211 -28.90 -33.94 -28.70
CA ARG A 211 -27.82 -34.76 -29.23
C ARG A 211 -26.59 -34.66 -28.33
N ASP A 212 -26.37 -35.73 -27.57
CA ASP A 212 -25.12 -36.06 -26.91
C ASP A 212 -23.96 -36.08 -27.92
N VAL A 213 -22.89 -35.36 -27.61
CA VAL A 213 -21.55 -35.64 -28.18
C VAL A 213 -20.58 -35.79 -27.03
N ARG A 214 -20.40 -37.05 -26.60
CA ARG A 214 -19.20 -37.53 -25.93
C ARG A 214 -18.05 -37.66 -26.93
N ARG A 215 -16.83 -37.44 -26.43
CA ARG A 215 -15.47 -37.82 -26.90
C ARG A 215 -14.61 -36.58 -27.26
N ALA A 216 -13.33 -36.51 -26.92
CA ALA A 216 -12.43 -37.46 -26.26
C ALA A 216 -11.26 -36.68 -25.63
N HIS A 217 -10.59 -37.37 -24.69
CA HIS A 217 -9.29 -37.05 -24.11
C HIS A 217 -8.26 -36.57 -25.13
N THR A 218 -7.44 -35.60 -24.75
CA THR A 218 -5.99 -35.68 -24.98
C THR A 218 -5.25 -34.99 -23.84
N VAL A 219 -4.52 -35.81 -23.10
CA VAL A 219 -3.54 -35.46 -22.09
C VAL A 219 -2.26 -35.05 -22.82
N HIS A 220 -1.70 -33.89 -22.52
CA HIS A 220 -0.26 -33.64 -22.71
C HIS A 220 0.25 -32.58 -21.73
N ALA A 221 1.10 -33.03 -20.81
CA ALA A 221 2.12 -32.27 -20.12
C ALA A 221 3.38 -33.16 -20.11
N PRO A 222 4.58 -32.67 -19.76
CA PRO A 222 5.20 -31.38 -20.02
C PRO A 222 6.49 -31.55 -20.86
N ALA A 223 6.97 -30.50 -21.53
CA ALA A 223 8.28 -30.51 -22.16
C ALA A 223 9.36 -29.99 -21.20
N SER A 224 10.37 -30.83 -21.02
CA SER A 224 11.53 -30.67 -20.14
C SER A 224 12.51 -29.57 -20.59
N LEU A 225 13.23 -29.06 -19.59
CA LEU A 225 14.41 -28.19 -19.60
C LEU A 225 15.44 -28.49 -20.72
N PRO A 226 16.31 -27.49 -20.99
CA PRO A 226 17.73 -27.78 -20.94
C PRO A 226 18.47 -26.97 -19.86
N THR A 227 19.21 -27.74 -19.07
CA THR A 227 20.37 -27.38 -18.27
C THR A 227 21.45 -26.71 -19.11
N ARG A 228 22.03 -25.61 -18.61
CA ARG A 228 23.39 -25.23 -19.02
C ARG A 228 24.17 -24.66 -17.84
N SER A 229 24.98 -25.54 -17.26
CA SER A 229 26.15 -25.22 -16.45
C SER A 229 27.19 -24.53 -17.32
N SER A 230 27.85 -23.48 -16.81
CA SER A 230 29.25 -23.18 -17.09
C SER A 230 29.80 -22.29 -15.99
N SER A 231 30.65 -22.91 -15.18
CA SER A 231 31.69 -22.33 -14.35
C SER A 231 32.61 -21.40 -15.13
N SER A 232 33.05 -20.28 -14.53
CA SER A 232 34.39 -19.76 -14.81
C SER A 232 34.94 -19.02 -13.60
N LEU A 233 36.05 -19.56 -13.12
CA LEU A 233 37.03 -18.96 -12.23
C LEU A 233 37.43 -17.57 -12.73
N TYR A 234 37.49 -16.58 -11.85
CA TYR A 234 38.56 -15.58 -11.92
C TYR A 234 39.07 -15.25 -10.51
N ARG A 235 40.37 -15.54 -10.37
CA ARG A 235 41.29 -15.25 -9.28
C ARG A 235 41.98 -13.95 -9.66
N GLY A 236 42.17 -13.01 -8.73
CA GLY A 236 42.99 -11.82 -8.93
C GLY A 236 42.70 -10.78 -7.85
N THR A 237 43.41 -10.82 -6.72
CA THR A 237 44.66 -10.09 -6.43
C THR A 237 44.41 -8.70 -5.85
N THR A 238 44.56 -8.63 -4.52
CA THR A 238 45.28 -7.59 -3.77
C THR A 238 45.65 -6.31 -4.50
N SER A 239 45.16 -5.17 -4.01
CA SER A 239 46.00 -3.98 -3.87
C SER A 239 45.53 -3.17 -2.67
N LEU A 240 46.29 -3.29 -1.57
CA LEU A 240 46.39 -2.28 -0.53
C LEU A 240 46.98 -1.01 -1.16
N GLY A 241 46.35 0.13 -0.91
CA GLY A 241 46.87 1.45 -1.26
C GLY A 241 46.47 2.43 -0.16
N CYS A 242 47.31 2.51 0.87
CA CYS A 242 47.36 3.64 1.79
C CYS A 242 47.70 4.91 0.99
N ILE A 243 46.94 5.99 1.20
CA ILE A 243 47.43 7.35 0.98
C ILE A 243 46.92 8.19 2.16
N ASN A 244 47.86 8.57 3.01
CA ASN A 244 47.81 9.74 3.88
C ASN A 244 48.64 10.84 3.21
N GLU A 245 48.51 12.07 3.75
CA GLU A 245 49.14 13.35 3.36
C GLU A 245 48.33 14.09 2.28
N GLU A 246 47.75 15.28 2.50
CA GLU A 246 47.89 16.36 3.50
C GLU A 246 46.51 17.04 3.71
#